data_AF-A0A956RYR6-F1
#
_entry.id   AF-A0A956RYR6-F1
#
_cell.length_a   1.000
_cell.length_b   1.000
_cell.length_c   1.000
_cell.angle_alpha   90.00
_cell.angle_beta   90.00
_cell.angle_gamma   90.00
#
_symmetry.space_group_name_H-M   'P 1'
#
loop_
_entity.id
_entity.type
_entity.pdbx_description
1 polymer ?
#
loop_
_entity_poly.entity_id
_entity_poly.type
_entity_poly.pdbx_seq_one_letter_code
_entity_poly.pdbx_strand_id
1 'polypeptide(L)' 'MTLNPSTSSETIRELHRLWVSATADSISRDLDRATALAEAAPAEDREEAARYVAALWRLERWLHDR' A
#
# COMPACT_ATOMS: atom_id res chain seq x y z
N MET A 1 -22.03 -18.18 1.18
CA MET A 1 -20.69 -17.57 1.07
C MET A 1 -20.87 -16.07 1.16
N THR A 2 -20.65 -15.49 2.33
CA THR A 2 -20.73 -14.03 2.51
C THR A 2 -19.32 -13.55 2.77
N LEU A 3 -18.69 -13.00 1.72
CA LEU A 3 -17.47 -12.21 1.88
C LEU A 3 -17.89 -10.93 2.61
N ASN A 4 -17.52 -10.79 3.89
CA ASN A 4 -17.65 -9.54 4.62
C ASN A 4 -16.59 -8.57 4.06
N PRO A 5 -16.95 -7.50 3.34
CA PRO A 5 -15.98 -6.59 2.77
C PRO A 5 -15.56 -5.46 3.73
N SER A 6 -15.83 -5.56 5.03
CA SER A 6 -15.79 -4.40 5.93
C SER A 6 -15.01 -4.62 7.23
N THR A 7 -13.87 -5.30 7.15
CA THR A 7 -12.87 -5.25 8.24
C THR A 7 -11.47 -5.06 7.70
N SER A 8 -11.30 -4.27 6.62
CA SER A 8 -9.98 -3.76 6.27
C SER A 8 -9.50 -2.91 7.43
N SER A 9 -8.40 -3.33 8.07
CA SER A 9 -7.84 -2.59 9.20
C SER A 9 -7.47 -1.17 8.79
N GLU A 10 -7.28 -0.30 9.77
CA GLU A 10 -6.86 1.08 9.52
C GLU A 10 -5.59 1.14 8.65
N THR A 11 -4.67 0.18 8.84
CA THR A 11 -3.47 0.01 8.02
C THR A 11 -3.80 -0.21 6.54
N ILE A 12 -4.71 -1.13 6.23
CA ILE A 12 -5.11 -1.42 4.85
C ILE A 12 -5.81 -0.23 4.20
N ARG A 13 -6.65 0.50 4.97
CA ARG A 13 -7.31 1.72 4.48
C ARG A 13 -6.30 2.82 4.15
N GLU A 14 -5.29 3.01 4.99
CA GLU A 14 -4.25 4.01 4.74
C GLU A 14 -3.34 3.61 3.57
N LEU A 15 -2.96 2.32 3.46
CA LEU A 15 -2.20 1.82 2.31
C LEU A 15 -2.96 1.98 0.99
N HIS A 16 -4.25 1.69 0.98
CA HIS A 16 -5.10 1.92 -0.18
C HIS A 16 -5.19 3.42 -0.52
N ARG A 17 -5.25 4.31 0.49
CA ARG A 17 -5.23 5.76 0.28
C ARG A 17 -3.94 6.20 -0.42
N LEU A 18 -2.79 5.73 0.08
CA LEU A 18 -1.48 6.03 -0.52
C LEU A 18 -1.40 5.55 -1.98
N TRP A 19 -1.86 4.34 -2.25
CA TRP A 19 -1.89 3.78 -3.61
C TRP A 19 -2.71 4.64 -4.59
N VAL A 20 -3.92 5.06 -4.20
CA VAL A 20 -4.82 5.81 -5.08
C VAL A 20 -4.34 7.26 -5.31
N SER A 21 -3.66 7.87 -4.33
CA SER A 21 -3.20 9.27 -4.43
C SER A 21 -1.77 9.45 -4.94
N ALA A 22 -1.04 8.37 -5.21
CA ALA A 22 0.37 8.44 -5.55
C ALA A 22 0.64 9.18 -6.87
N THR A 23 1.61 10.09 -6.88
CA THR A 23 2.09 10.82 -8.06
C THR A 23 3.60 10.67 -8.21
N ALA A 24 4.17 11.07 -9.35
CA ALA A 24 5.63 11.04 -9.56
C ALA A 24 6.42 11.81 -8.49
N ASP A 25 5.87 12.92 -7.99
CA ASP A 25 6.53 13.74 -6.96
C ASP A 25 6.38 13.17 -5.54
N SER A 26 5.35 12.36 -5.28
CA SER A 26 5.06 11.82 -3.94
C SER A 26 5.45 10.35 -3.76
N ILE A 27 5.58 9.59 -4.85
CA ILE A 27 5.64 8.13 -4.84
C ILE A 27 6.75 7.59 -3.93
N SER A 28 7.95 8.16 -3.95
CA SER A 28 9.05 7.68 -3.10
C SER A 28 8.76 7.87 -1.61
N ARG A 29 8.15 9.00 -1.22
CA ARG A 29 7.75 9.23 0.18
C ARG A 29 6.57 8.35 0.58
N ASP A 30 5.63 8.16 -0.33
CA ASP A 30 4.47 7.30 -0.11
C ASP A 30 4.88 5.83 0.02
N LEU A 31 5.94 5.41 -0.68
CA LEU A 31 6.54 4.09 -0.60
C LEU A 31 7.22 3.83 0.74
N ASP A 32 8.00 4.79 1.25
CA ASP A 32 8.59 4.72 2.58
C ASP A 32 7.51 4.57 3.66
N ARG A 33 6.45 5.39 3.56
CA ARG A 33 5.31 5.35 4.48
C ARG A 33 4.55 4.02 4.38
N ALA A 34 4.31 3.53 3.16
CA ALA A 34 3.62 2.26 2.94
C ALA A 34 4.43 1.07 3.47
N THR A 35 5.75 1.08 3.32
CA THR A 35 6.63 0.04 3.85
C THR A 35 6.56 0.00 5.37
N ALA A 36 6.69 1.15 6.05
CA ALA A 36 6.56 1.24 7.50
C ALA A 36 5.17 0.79 8.00
N LEU A 37 4.10 1.16 7.30
CA LEU A 37 2.73 0.70 7.61
C LEU A 37 2.59 -0.81 7.46
N ALA A 38 3.20 -1.40 6.43
CA ALA A 38 3.16 -2.84 6.19
C ALA A 38 3.98 -3.64 7.21
N GLU A 39 5.13 -3.12 7.66
CA GLU A 39 5.93 -3.74 8.71
C GLU A 39 5.22 -3.72 10.07
N ALA A 40 4.49 -2.63 10.36
CA ALA A 40 3.67 -2.51 11.55
C ALA A 40 2.32 -3.26 11.46
N ALA A 41 1.99 -3.84 10.31
CA ALA A 41 0.70 -4.47 10.08
C ALA A 41 0.49 -5.71 10.98
N PRO A 42 -0.72 -5.89 11.54
CA PRO A 42 -1.14 -7.12 12.19
C PRO A 42 -0.93 -8.34 11.29
N ALA A 43 -0.70 -9.52 11.86
CA ALA A 43 -0.40 -10.74 11.10
C ALA A 43 -1.46 -11.09 10.04
N GLU A 44 -2.73 -10.79 10.33
CA GLU A 44 -3.88 -10.96 9.43
C GLU A 44 -3.86 -10.04 8.21
N ASP A 45 -3.21 -8.87 8.30
CA ASP A 45 -3.16 -7.86 7.25
C ASP A 45 -1.84 -7.86 6.47
N ARG A 46 -0.79 -8.53 6.97
CA ARG A 46 0.57 -8.46 6.39
C ARG A 46 0.63 -8.82 4.92
N GLU A 47 -0.10 -9.85 4.50
CA GLU A 47 -0.09 -10.27 3.10
C GLU A 47 -0.69 -9.19 2.20
N GLU A 48 -1.82 -8.61 2.61
CA GLU A 48 -2.47 -7.54 1.85
C GLU A 48 -1.64 -6.25 1.87
N ALA A 49 -1.04 -5.91 3.01
CA ALA A 49 -0.14 -4.78 3.11
C ALA A 49 1.09 -4.91 2.20
N ALA A 50 1.68 -6.11 2.13
CA ALA A 50 2.79 -6.40 1.22
C ALA A 50 2.38 -6.27 -0.25
N ARG A 51 1.13 -6.62 -0.61
CA ARG A 51 0.61 -6.41 -1.98
C ARG A 51 0.55 -4.92 -2.35
N TYR A 52 0.12 -4.06 -1.43
CA TYR A 52 0.10 -2.61 -1.67
C TYR A 52 1.51 -2.04 -1.84
N VAL A 53 2.46 -2.42 -0.98
CA VAL A 53 3.86 -1.98 -1.09
C VAL A 53 4.48 -2.44 -2.42
N ALA A 54 4.25 -3.69 -2.81
CA ALA A 54 4.74 -4.21 -4.09
C ALA A 54 4.10 -3.48 -5.29
N ALA A 55 2.83 -3.09 -5.21
CA ALA A 55 2.18 -2.30 -6.25
C ALA A 55 2.81 -0.91 -6.38
N LEU A 56 3.00 -0.21 -5.26
CA LEU A 56 3.67 1.10 -5.20
C LEU A 56 5.10 1.03 -5.77
N TRP A 57 5.88 0.00 -5.42
CA TRP A 57 7.22 -0.21 -5.99
C TRP A 57 7.20 -0.36 -7.52
N ARG A 58 6.22 -1.10 -8.07
CA ARG A 58 6.10 -1.24 -9.53
C ARG A 58 5.71 0.08 -10.20
N LEU A 59 4.84 0.85 -9.56
CA LEU A 59 4.43 2.17 -10.05
C LEU A 59 5.59 3.15 -10.03
N GLU A 60 6.34 3.22 -8.92
CA GLU A 60 7.56 4.04 -8.81
C GLU A 60 8.52 3.73 -9.95
N ARG A 61 8.85 2.45 -10.13
CA ARG A 61 9.77 2.02 -11.19
C ARG A 61 9.28 2.43 -12.58
N TRP A 62 8.00 2.24 -12.87
CA TRP A 62 7.41 2.65 -14.15
C TRP A 62 7.42 4.17 -14.37
N LEU A 63 7.29 4.96 -13.30
CA LEU A 63 7.38 6.42 -13.36
C LEU A 63 8.81 6.89 -13.63
N HIS A 64 9.81 6.22 -13.05
CA HIS A 64 11.23 6.55 -13.24
C HIS A 64 11.83 6.03 -14.55
N ASP A 65 11.32 4.92 -15.09
CA ASP A 65 11.78 4.34 -16.36
C ASP A 65 11.25 5.08 -17.60
N ARG A 66 10.37 6.08 -17.43
CA ARG A 66 9.76 6.88 -18.51
C ARG A 66 10.45 8.22 -18.71
#